data_AF-A0AAV8YJC6-F1
#
_entry.id   AF-A0AAV8YJC6-F1
#
_cell.length_a   1.000
_cell.length_b   1.000
_cell.length_c   1.000
_cell.angle_alpha   90.00
_cell.angle_beta   90.00
_cell.angle_gamma   90.00
#
_symmetry.space_group_name_H-M   'P 1'
#
loop_
_entity.id
_entity.type
_entity.pdbx_description
1 polymer ?
#
loop_
_entity_poly.entity_id
_entity_poly.type
_entity_poly.pdbx_seq_one_letter_code
_entity_poly.pdbx_strand_id
1 'polypeptide(L)'
;MKFLLLIYILNNLLFYTNSLQCIDENNNPVDWFIAYKLPEIKHHHKLLKAGVAYMYMTSVDNQSWTFSNLSINATNSIIANTLQGLYNGEKNISYILYNDEPEGKKKSNKGHTKGVVMANSTSGFWLIHSVPHFPILGKTYIYPRTGAVYGQSFLCISMDLNNLNKAGIQLQYNNPEIYLQNIDVNLKTSLPDLVKAAENITVNVPPWYNVINLLSLGEFSLCHLPSQRVSVKTCMKV
;
A
#
# COMPACT_ATOMS: atom_id res chain seq x y z
N MET A 1 -22.75 23.34 33.41
CA MET A 1 -23.04 22.80 32.05
C MET A 1 -21.95 23.10 31.01
N LYS A 2 -21.39 24.33 30.92
CA LYS A 2 -20.30 24.64 29.97
C LYS A 2 -18.98 23.88 30.21
N PHE A 3 -18.62 23.59 31.46
CA PHE A 3 -17.41 22.81 31.79
C PHE A 3 -17.51 21.33 31.40
N LEU A 4 -18.71 20.73 31.48
CA LEU A 4 -18.96 19.34 31.07
C LEU A 4 -18.91 19.19 29.53
N LEU A 5 -19.37 20.20 28.78
CA LEU A 5 -19.24 20.25 27.33
C LEU A 5 -17.77 20.40 26.88
N LEU A 6 -16.95 21.15 27.63
CA LEU A 6 -15.53 21.31 27.33
C LEU A 6 -14.75 20.00 27.55
N ILE A 7 -15.09 19.22 28.60
CA ILE A 7 -14.51 17.90 28.87
C ILE A 7 -14.93 16.89 27.80
N TYR A 8 -16.18 16.96 27.29
CA TYR A 8 -16.62 16.13 26.17
C TYR A 8 -15.88 16.47 24.86
N ILE A 9 -15.58 17.75 24.60
CA ILE A 9 -14.78 18.16 23.44
C ILE A 9 -13.29 17.79 23.61
N LEU A 10 -12.73 17.91 24.82
CA LEU A 10 -11.35 17.50 25.12
C LEU A 10 -11.16 15.97 25.09
N ASN A 11 -12.17 15.19 25.46
CA ASN A 11 -12.16 13.72 25.34
C ASN A 11 -12.29 13.24 23.88
N ASN A 12 -12.79 14.08 22.96
CA ASN A 12 -12.77 13.80 21.52
C ASN A 12 -11.48 14.30 20.83
N LEU A 13 -10.64 15.06 21.52
CA LEU A 13 -9.38 15.62 20.99
C LEU A 13 -8.13 14.81 21.38
N LEU A 14 -8.28 13.68 22.08
CA LEU A 14 -7.17 12.84 22.57
C LEU A 14 -7.30 11.39 22.15
N PHE A 15 -7.55 11.14 20.86
CA PHE A 15 -7.13 9.90 20.21
C PHE A 15 -6.65 10.22 18.79
N TYR A 16 -5.58 11.02 18.66
CA TYR A 16 -4.66 10.77 17.55
C TYR A 16 -4.03 9.42 17.85
N THR A 17 -4.77 8.35 17.54
CA THR A 17 -4.15 7.05 17.36
C THR A 17 -3.08 7.28 16.30
N ASN A 18 -1.83 6.93 16.60
CA ASN A 18 -0.77 6.80 15.60
C ASN A 18 -1.16 5.63 14.70
N SER A 19 -2.27 5.73 13.97
CA SER A 19 -2.80 4.67 13.15
C SER A 19 -2.04 4.71 11.84
N LEU A 20 -1.27 3.67 11.55
CA LEU A 20 -0.56 3.57 10.29
C LEU A 20 -1.56 3.19 9.20
N GLN A 21 -1.80 4.09 8.26
CA GLN A 21 -2.89 4.03 7.29
C GLN A 21 -2.45 4.60 5.94
N CYS A 22 -3.29 4.43 4.91
CA CYS A 22 -3.19 5.17 3.66
C CYS A 22 -3.43 6.66 3.91
N ILE A 23 -2.66 7.52 3.24
CA ILE A 23 -2.69 8.98 3.45
C ILE A 23 -3.00 9.68 2.12
N ASP A 24 -3.89 10.67 2.14
CA ASP A 24 -4.20 11.50 0.97
C ASP A 24 -3.12 12.58 0.69
N GLU A 25 -3.31 13.42 -0.33
CA GLU A 25 -2.39 14.52 -0.65
C GLU A 25 -2.36 15.64 0.41
N ASN A 26 -3.40 15.73 1.24
CA ASN A 26 -3.54 16.73 2.30
C ASN A 26 -3.03 16.21 3.67
N ASN A 27 -2.38 15.05 3.69
CA ASN A 27 -1.92 14.35 4.89
C ASN A 27 -3.04 13.85 5.81
N ASN A 28 -4.25 13.66 5.29
CA ASN A 28 -5.34 13.04 6.05
C ASN A 28 -5.33 11.53 5.87
N PRO A 29 -5.63 10.76 6.93
CA PRO A 29 -5.89 9.34 6.81
C PRO A 29 -7.10 9.08 5.91
N VAL A 30 -6.96 8.11 5.01
CA VAL A 30 -8.05 7.60 4.18
C VAL A 30 -8.14 6.09 4.33
N ASP A 31 -9.34 5.56 4.18
CA ASP A 31 -9.59 4.15 4.34
C ASP A 31 -9.02 3.33 3.18
N TRP A 32 -9.09 3.89 1.98
CA TRP A 32 -8.44 3.39 0.78
C TRP A 32 -8.22 4.52 -0.22
N PHE A 33 -7.30 4.31 -1.15
CA PHE A 33 -7.24 5.11 -2.38
C PHE A 33 -6.84 4.25 -3.57
N ILE A 34 -7.24 4.68 -4.75
CA ILE A 34 -6.73 4.19 -6.03
C ILE A 34 -6.02 5.36 -6.70
N ALA A 35 -4.83 5.11 -7.23
CA ALA A 35 -4.12 6.09 -8.04
C ALA A 35 -3.69 5.46 -9.37
N TYR A 36 -3.73 6.27 -10.42
CA TYR A 36 -3.32 5.91 -11.76
C TYR A 36 -2.36 6.97 -12.30
N LYS A 37 -1.07 6.61 -12.39
CA LYS A 37 -0.08 7.45 -13.05
C LYS A 37 -0.25 7.34 -14.56
N LEU A 38 -0.41 8.47 -15.23
CA LEU A 38 -0.63 8.55 -16.67
C LEU A 38 0.70 8.38 -17.43
N PRO A 39 0.72 7.70 -18.59
CA PRO A 39 1.94 7.52 -19.39
C PRO A 39 2.52 8.85 -19.85
N GLU A 40 3.74 8.82 -20.37
CA GLU A 40 4.32 9.95 -21.09
C GLU A 40 3.50 10.25 -22.34
N ILE A 41 2.89 11.42 -22.41
CA ILE A 41 2.02 11.83 -23.53
C ILE A 41 2.52 13.16 -24.09
N LYS A 42 2.63 13.24 -25.42
CA LYS A 42 2.90 14.51 -26.12
C LYS A 42 1.75 15.49 -25.84
N HIS A 43 1.95 16.38 -24.87
CA HIS A 43 0.95 17.33 -24.40
C HIS A 43 1.62 18.62 -23.92
N HIS A 44 0.89 19.73 -23.88
CA HIS A 44 1.41 21.02 -23.38
C HIS A 44 1.60 21.03 -21.86
N HIS A 45 0.80 20.25 -21.13
CA HIS A 45 0.89 20.11 -19.69
C HIS A 45 2.20 19.39 -19.28
N LYS A 46 3.02 20.06 -18.46
CA LYS A 46 4.37 19.62 -18.10
C LYS A 46 4.41 18.22 -17.49
N LEU A 47 3.48 17.90 -16.58
CA LEU A 47 3.46 16.59 -15.91
C LEU A 47 3.08 15.44 -16.84
N LEU A 48 2.18 15.70 -17.81
CA LEU A 48 1.78 14.71 -18.82
C LEU A 48 2.93 14.45 -19.80
N LYS A 49 3.58 15.53 -20.24
CA LYS A 49 4.77 15.45 -21.09
C LYS A 49 5.94 14.71 -20.43
N ALA A 50 6.05 14.78 -19.10
CA ALA A 50 7.09 14.10 -18.34
C ALA A 50 6.68 12.69 -17.86
N GLY A 51 5.45 12.25 -18.12
CA GLY A 51 4.96 10.94 -17.67
C GLY A 51 4.86 10.78 -16.15
N VAL A 52 4.70 11.89 -15.42
CA VAL A 52 4.62 11.90 -13.94
C VAL A 52 3.33 12.53 -13.42
N ALA A 53 2.37 12.84 -14.31
CA ALA A 53 1.01 13.16 -13.92
C ALA A 53 0.30 11.91 -13.38
N TYR A 54 -0.58 12.08 -12.41
CA TYR A 54 -1.42 11.00 -11.93
C TYR A 54 -2.81 11.51 -11.58
N MET A 55 -3.76 10.59 -11.60
CA MET A 55 -5.12 10.79 -11.14
C MET A 55 -5.34 9.87 -9.93
N TYR A 56 -6.21 10.26 -9.01
CA TYR A 56 -6.54 9.44 -7.86
C TYR A 56 -7.99 9.59 -7.45
N MET A 57 -8.44 8.64 -6.63
CA MET A 57 -9.74 8.60 -5.99
C MET A 57 -9.53 8.05 -4.58
N THR A 58 -10.22 8.58 -3.58
CA THR A 58 -10.06 8.17 -2.17
C THR A 58 -11.38 7.69 -1.60
N SER A 59 -11.35 7.08 -0.42
CA SER A 59 -12.56 6.74 0.33
C SER A 59 -13.42 7.96 0.70
N VAL A 60 -12.84 9.16 0.75
CA VAL A 60 -13.53 10.41 1.11
C VAL A 60 -14.15 11.08 -0.12
N ASP A 61 -13.43 11.07 -1.24
CA ASP A 61 -13.91 11.57 -2.53
C ASP A 61 -13.82 10.45 -3.59
N ASN A 62 -14.94 9.74 -3.73
CA ASN A 62 -15.08 8.52 -4.54
C ASN A 62 -16.02 8.65 -5.74
N GLN A 63 -16.52 9.85 -6.03
CA GLN A 63 -17.50 10.05 -7.11
C GLN A 63 -16.83 10.24 -8.48
N SER A 64 -15.60 10.76 -8.51
CA SER A 64 -14.86 11.01 -9.73
C SER A 64 -13.35 10.93 -9.52
N TRP A 65 -12.61 10.77 -10.62
CA TRP A 65 -11.16 10.83 -10.57
C TRP A 65 -10.69 12.28 -10.44
N THR A 66 -9.85 12.55 -9.45
CA THR A 66 -9.15 13.83 -9.29
C THR A 66 -7.84 13.81 -10.06
N PHE A 67 -7.61 14.80 -10.92
CA PHE A 67 -6.30 15.01 -11.55
C PHE A 67 -5.38 15.77 -10.59
N SER A 68 -4.27 15.16 -10.19
CA SER A 68 -3.34 15.80 -9.26
C SER A 68 -2.55 16.91 -9.94
N ASN A 69 -2.38 18.03 -9.21
CA ASN A 69 -1.44 19.08 -9.59
C ASN A 69 0.01 18.74 -9.19
N LEU A 70 0.22 17.67 -8.43
CA LEU A 70 1.53 17.20 -8.01
C LEU A 70 2.11 16.21 -9.02
N SER A 71 3.44 16.19 -9.12
CA SER A 71 4.13 15.07 -9.75
C SER A 71 4.02 13.84 -8.85
N ILE A 72 3.88 12.64 -9.42
CA ILE A 72 3.95 11.41 -8.61
C ILE A 72 5.29 11.30 -7.87
N ASN A 73 6.37 11.90 -8.41
CA ASN A 73 7.69 11.96 -7.80
C ASN A 73 7.83 13.03 -6.69
N ALA A 74 6.79 13.84 -6.46
CA ALA A 74 6.82 14.83 -5.39
C ALA A 74 6.83 14.13 -4.03
N THR A 75 7.58 14.67 -3.06
CA THR A 75 7.67 14.10 -1.70
C THR A 75 6.39 14.28 -0.89
N ASN A 76 5.43 15.07 -1.40
CA ASN A 76 4.09 15.26 -0.85
C ASN A 76 2.99 14.66 -1.74
N SER A 77 3.35 13.78 -2.71
CA SER A 77 2.36 13.04 -3.48
C SER A 77 1.61 12.03 -2.60
N ILE A 78 0.43 11.58 -3.03
CA ILE A 78 -0.37 10.60 -2.27
C ILE A 78 0.42 9.32 -1.93
N ILE A 79 1.29 8.87 -2.84
CA ILE A 79 2.16 7.70 -2.65
C ILE A 79 3.29 8.03 -1.67
N ALA A 80 3.89 9.21 -1.76
CA ALA A 80 4.98 9.63 -0.88
C ALA A 80 4.50 9.82 0.57
N ASN A 81 3.35 10.48 0.77
CA ASN A 81 2.74 10.66 2.09
C ASN A 81 2.45 9.31 2.75
N THR A 82 1.87 8.37 2.00
CA THR A 82 1.56 7.02 2.51
C THR A 82 2.80 6.24 2.92
N LEU A 83 3.92 6.40 2.20
CA LEU A 83 5.18 5.71 2.51
C LEU A 83 6.09 6.50 3.46
N GLN A 84 5.65 7.62 4.02
CA GLN A 84 6.50 8.51 4.80
C GLN A 84 7.18 7.78 5.98
N GLY A 85 6.47 6.90 6.68
CA GLY A 85 7.04 6.14 7.80
C GLY A 85 8.20 5.23 7.40
N LEU A 86 8.22 4.72 6.16
CA LEU A 86 9.32 3.92 5.61
C LEU A 86 10.57 4.80 5.42
N TYR A 87 10.42 5.98 4.82
CA TYR A 87 11.55 6.87 4.51
C TYR A 87 12.08 7.64 5.72
N ASN A 88 11.22 7.93 6.70
CA ASN A 88 11.61 8.55 7.97
C ASN A 88 12.33 7.57 8.92
N GLY A 89 12.34 6.27 8.60
CA GLY A 89 12.94 5.25 9.46
C GLY A 89 12.21 5.15 10.81
N GLU A 90 10.87 5.19 10.77
CA GLU A 90 10.07 5.03 11.98
C GLU A 90 10.44 3.74 12.71
N LYS A 91 10.49 3.82 14.04
CA LYS A 91 10.73 2.67 14.90
C LYS A 91 9.40 1.97 15.18
N ASN A 92 9.46 0.68 15.53
CA ASN A 92 8.29 -0.12 15.91
C ASN A 92 7.24 -0.30 14.81
N ILE A 93 7.65 -0.17 13.54
CA ILE A 93 6.84 -0.54 12.37
C ILE A 93 7.36 -1.86 11.79
N SER A 94 6.43 -2.71 11.36
CA SER A 94 6.71 -3.84 10.50
C SER A 94 6.50 -3.47 9.05
N TYR A 95 7.30 -4.03 8.14
CA TYR A 95 7.09 -3.88 6.71
C TYR A 95 7.55 -5.11 5.91
N ILE A 96 6.89 -5.34 4.78
CA ILE A 96 7.32 -6.24 3.72
C ILE A 96 7.31 -5.46 2.41
N LEU A 97 8.45 -5.38 1.75
CA LEU A 97 8.58 -4.82 0.41
C LEU A 97 8.79 -5.97 -0.57
N TYR A 98 7.92 -6.05 -1.58
CA TYR A 98 8.00 -7.09 -2.59
C TYR A 98 7.84 -6.54 -4.00
N ASN A 99 8.64 -7.06 -4.93
CA ASN A 99 8.66 -6.65 -6.32
C ASN A 99 9.42 -7.70 -7.13
N ASP A 100 8.84 -8.26 -8.19
CA ASP A 100 9.55 -9.19 -9.07
C ASP A 100 10.69 -8.54 -9.88
N GLU A 101 10.79 -7.21 -9.87
CA GLU A 101 11.87 -6.44 -10.47
C GLU A 101 12.35 -5.35 -9.50
N PRO A 102 13.02 -5.67 -8.36
CA PRO A 102 13.45 -4.66 -7.39
C PRO A 102 14.54 -3.73 -7.95
N GLU A 103 14.73 -2.55 -7.34
CA GLU A 103 15.85 -1.66 -7.68
C GLU A 103 17.19 -2.36 -7.36
N GLY A 104 18.15 -2.28 -8.28
CA GLY A 104 19.48 -2.88 -8.12
C GLY A 104 19.54 -4.41 -8.10
N LYS A 105 18.43 -5.12 -8.36
CA LYS A 105 18.37 -6.59 -8.41
C LYS A 105 17.92 -7.08 -9.78
N LYS A 106 18.30 -8.32 -10.12
CA LYS A 106 17.80 -8.99 -11.33
C LYS A 106 16.32 -9.35 -11.15
N LYS A 107 15.60 -9.41 -12.28
CA LYS A 107 14.22 -9.91 -12.32
C LYS A 107 14.12 -11.31 -11.70
N SER A 108 13.12 -11.50 -10.85
CA SER A 108 12.81 -12.77 -10.21
C SER A 108 11.88 -13.62 -11.08
N ASN A 109 11.97 -14.94 -10.94
CA ASN A 109 11.06 -15.91 -11.55
C ASN A 109 9.85 -16.22 -10.65
N LYS A 110 9.72 -15.52 -9.52
CA LYS A 110 8.59 -15.58 -8.60
C LYS A 110 7.35 -14.88 -9.18
N GLY A 111 6.26 -14.83 -8.42
CA GLY A 111 5.01 -14.22 -8.86
C GLY A 111 5.19 -12.78 -9.36
N HIS A 112 4.57 -12.46 -10.49
CA HIS A 112 4.55 -11.11 -11.08
C HIS A 112 3.65 -10.17 -10.28
N THR A 113 4.10 -9.80 -9.09
CA THR A 113 3.36 -8.96 -8.15
C THR A 113 4.32 -8.05 -7.40
N LYS A 114 3.82 -6.86 -7.04
CA LYS A 114 4.61 -5.82 -6.41
C LYS A 114 3.76 -5.08 -5.38
N GLY A 115 4.38 -4.64 -4.30
CA GLY A 115 3.68 -3.94 -3.24
C GLY A 115 4.48 -3.74 -1.97
N VAL A 116 3.80 -3.08 -1.03
CA VAL A 116 4.29 -2.72 0.28
C VAL A 116 3.21 -3.06 1.30
N VAL A 117 3.56 -3.87 2.29
CA VAL A 117 2.74 -4.04 3.49
C VAL A 117 3.46 -3.30 4.61
N MET A 118 2.76 -2.47 5.36
CA MET A 118 3.30 -1.86 6.59
C MET A 118 2.29 -1.97 7.73
N ALA A 119 2.79 -2.17 8.95
CA ALA A 119 1.98 -2.35 10.15
C ALA A 119 2.63 -1.70 11.37
N ASN A 120 1.83 -1.27 12.33
CA ASN A 120 2.26 -0.99 13.70
C ASN A 120 1.39 -1.78 14.70
N SER A 121 1.40 -1.41 15.98
CA SER A 121 0.64 -2.13 17.02
C SER A 121 -0.87 -2.02 16.92
N THR A 122 -1.41 -1.13 16.10
CA THR A 122 -2.86 -0.90 15.99
C THR A 122 -3.41 -1.26 14.62
N SER A 123 -2.69 -0.93 13.55
CA SER A 123 -3.19 -0.93 12.19
C SER A 123 -2.06 -0.97 11.18
N GLY A 124 -2.40 -1.02 9.90
CA GLY A 124 -1.45 -0.94 8.83
C GLY A 124 -2.12 -0.65 7.49
N PHE A 125 -1.35 -0.76 6.42
CA PHE A 125 -1.89 -0.73 5.08
C PHE A 125 -1.22 -1.74 4.18
N TRP A 126 -1.95 -2.11 3.11
CA TRP A 126 -1.40 -2.84 1.99
C TRP A 126 -1.49 -1.98 0.72
N LEU A 127 -0.34 -1.59 0.19
CA LEU A 127 -0.19 -0.87 -1.06
C LEU A 127 0.21 -1.86 -2.16
N ILE A 128 -0.70 -2.13 -3.09
CA ILE A 128 -0.48 -2.96 -4.27
C ILE A 128 -0.18 -2.02 -5.45
N HIS A 129 0.84 -2.32 -6.26
CA HIS A 129 1.19 -1.48 -7.41
C HIS A 129 1.76 -2.27 -8.59
N SER A 130 1.90 -1.59 -9.74
CA SER A 130 2.50 -2.18 -10.96
C SER A 130 3.94 -1.72 -11.25
N VAL A 131 4.48 -0.77 -10.47
CA VAL A 131 5.76 -0.09 -10.75
C VAL A 131 7.00 -0.97 -10.52
N PRO A 132 7.80 -1.29 -11.55
CA PRO A 132 9.10 -1.94 -11.39
C PRO A 132 10.08 -1.04 -10.62
N HIS A 133 11.02 -1.65 -9.90
CA HIS A 133 12.07 -0.99 -9.14
C HIS A 133 11.58 -0.05 -8.03
N PHE A 134 10.37 -0.27 -7.53
CA PHE A 134 9.74 0.53 -6.48
C PHE A 134 9.41 -0.34 -5.24
N PRO A 135 9.44 0.22 -4.02
CA PRO A 135 10.11 1.48 -3.66
C PRO A 135 11.62 1.50 -3.90
N ILE A 136 12.18 2.68 -4.18
CA ILE A 136 13.63 2.89 -4.15
C ILE A 136 14.02 3.15 -2.69
N LEU A 137 14.93 2.34 -2.16
CA LEU A 137 15.39 2.46 -0.77
C LEU A 137 16.30 3.70 -0.62
N GLY A 138 16.14 4.43 0.48
CA GLY A 138 16.92 5.62 0.77
C GLY A 138 16.29 6.47 1.88
N LYS A 139 16.80 7.70 2.06
CA LYS A 139 16.29 8.66 3.07
C LYS A 139 15.13 9.52 2.55
N THR A 140 14.82 9.45 1.26
CA THR A 140 13.82 10.32 0.64
C THR A 140 13.07 9.54 -0.42
N TYR A 141 11.78 9.83 -0.54
CA TYR A 141 10.92 9.27 -1.58
C TYR A 141 11.44 9.65 -2.97
N ILE A 142 11.61 8.63 -3.81
CA ILE A 142 11.93 8.80 -5.23
C ILE A 142 11.07 7.81 -6.02
N TYR A 143 10.42 8.34 -7.06
CA TYR A 143 9.72 7.55 -8.04
C TYR A 143 10.71 7.10 -9.15
N PRO A 144 10.78 5.79 -9.48
CA PRO A 144 11.72 5.31 -10.47
C PRO A 144 11.45 5.93 -11.84
N ARG A 145 12.52 6.43 -12.47
CA ARG A 145 12.43 7.07 -13.80
C ARG A 145 11.84 6.13 -14.86
N THR A 146 12.12 4.84 -14.76
CA THR A 146 11.56 3.80 -15.65
C THR A 146 10.04 3.68 -15.52
N GLY A 147 9.47 4.04 -14.36
CA GLY A 147 8.02 4.09 -14.14
C GLY A 147 7.31 5.23 -14.86
N ALA A 148 8.02 6.22 -15.41
CA ALA A 148 7.41 7.38 -16.06
C ALA A 148 6.83 7.06 -17.46
N VAL A 149 7.39 6.07 -18.17
CA VAL A 149 7.07 5.80 -19.58
C VAL A 149 5.62 5.34 -19.76
N TYR A 150 5.20 4.31 -19.01
CA TYR A 150 3.89 3.68 -19.15
C TYR A 150 2.93 4.08 -18.04
N GLY A 151 1.64 3.79 -18.23
CA GLY A 151 0.66 3.91 -17.15
C GLY A 151 0.98 2.96 -16.00
N GLN A 152 0.76 3.40 -14.76
CA GLN A 152 1.00 2.58 -13.56
C GLN A 152 -0.16 2.72 -12.58
N SER A 153 -0.58 1.62 -11.97
CA SER A 153 -1.68 1.60 -11.00
C SER A 153 -1.17 1.39 -9.58
N PHE A 154 -1.95 1.93 -8.63
CA PHE A 154 -1.77 1.78 -7.20
C PHE A 154 -3.13 1.58 -6.54
N LEU A 155 -3.18 0.69 -5.57
CA LEU A 155 -4.30 0.49 -4.66
C LEU A 155 -3.73 0.44 -3.25
N CYS A 156 -4.11 1.37 -2.39
CA CYS A 156 -3.79 1.34 -0.97
C CYS A 156 -5.06 1.08 -0.16
N ILE A 157 -4.97 0.16 0.81
CA ILE A 157 -6.08 -0.16 1.71
C ILE A 157 -5.56 -0.15 3.15
N SER A 158 -6.17 0.66 3.98
CA SER A 158 -5.95 0.72 5.43
C SER A 158 -6.65 -0.47 6.09
N MET A 159 -5.95 -1.23 6.93
CA MET A 159 -6.47 -2.47 7.53
C MET A 159 -6.15 -2.54 9.02
N ASP A 160 -6.99 -3.26 9.76
CA ASP A 160 -6.64 -3.74 11.09
C ASP A 160 -5.62 -4.90 11.00
N LEU A 161 -5.05 -5.30 12.14
CA LEU A 161 -4.05 -6.37 12.15
C LEU A 161 -4.62 -7.72 11.68
N ASN A 162 -5.91 -7.98 11.89
CA ASN A 162 -6.53 -9.22 11.46
C ASN A 162 -6.61 -9.31 9.92
N ASN A 163 -7.09 -8.27 9.24
CA ASN A 163 -7.14 -8.24 7.79
C ASN A 163 -5.74 -8.11 7.16
N LEU A 164 -4.81 -7.41 7.82
CA LEU A 164 -3.42 -7.37 7.38
C LEU A 164 -2.74 -8.74 7.50
N ASN A 165 -3.04 -9.52 8.54
CA ASN A 165 -2.56 -10.90 8.65
C ASN A 165 -3.12 -11.79 7.53
N LYS A 166 -4.39 -11.59 7.14
CA LYS A 166 -4.96 -12.27 5.96
C LYS A 166 -4.25 -11.88 4.67
N ALA A 167 -3.78 -10.64 4.52
CA ALA A 167 -2.92 -10.26 3.40
C ALA A 167 -1.63 -11.10 3.38
N GLY A 168 -1.06 -11.43 4.54
CA GLY A 168 0.03 -12.39 4.67
C GLY A 168 -0.27 -13.75 4.04
N ILE A 169 -1.47 -14.29 4.26
CA ILE A 169 -1.92 -15.52 3.59
C ILE A 169 -1.91 -15.34 2.06
N GLN A 170 -2.43 -14.20 1.56
CA GLN A 170 -2.43 -13.92 0.11
C GLN A 170 -1.02 -13.86 -0.47
N LEU A 171 -0.06 -13.30 0.25
CA LEU A 171 1.34 -13.27 -0.16
C LEU A 171 1.93 -14.69 -0.24
N GLN A 172 1.62 -15.59 0.69
CA GLN A 172 2.07 -16.99 0.61
C GLN A 172 1.55 -17.71 -0.66
N TYR A 173 0.33 -17.36 -1.10
CA TYR A 173 -0.22 -17.83 -2.37
C TYR A 173 0.42 -17.14 -3.58
N ASN A 174 0.64 -15.83 -3.53
CA ASN A 174 1.26 -15.09 -4.63
C ASN A 174 2.72 -15.49 -4.88
N ASN A 175 3.39 -16.03 -3.85
CA ASN A 175 4.83 -16.33 -3.87
C ASN A 175 5.66 -15.15 -4.45
N PRO A 176 5.61 -13.96 -3.83
CA PRO A 176 6.26 -12.77 -4.35
C PRO A 176 7.77 -12.78 -4.09
N GLU A 177 8.50 -11.96 -4.85
CA GLU A 177 9.88 -11.63 -4.53
C GLU A 177 9.95 -10.58 -3.42
N ILE A 178 10.06 -11.04 -2.17
CA ILE A 178 10.29 -10.18 -1.00
C ILE A 178 11.77 -9.83 -0.95
N TYR A 179 12.09 -8.57 -1.20
CA TYR A 179 13.48 -8.11 -1.30
C TYR A 179 13.99 -7.36 -0.08
N LEU A 180 13.07 -6.92 0.80
CA LEU A 180 13.36 -6.32 2.11
C LEU A 180 12.16 -6.53 3.04
N GLN A 181 12.43 -6.87 4.31
CA GLN A 181 11.40 -6.99 5.33
C GLN A 181 11.95 -6.64 6.72
N ASN A 182 11.07 -6.21 7.61
CA ASN A 182 11.31 -6.07 9.04
C ASN A 182 9.99 -6.39 9.75
N ILE A 183 9.95 -7.39 10.62
CA ILE A 183 8.77 -7.64 11.46
C ILE A 183 9.13 -7.36 12.91
N ASP A 184 8.48 -6.35 13.49
CA ASP A 184 8.60 -5.99 14.90
C ASP A 184 8.28 -7.19 15.79
N VAL A 185 9.12 -7.43 16.80
CA VAL A 185 8.99 -8.60 17.69
C VAL A 185 7.63 -8.67 18.37
N ASN A 186 7.03 -7.52 18.70
CA ASN A 186 5.75 -7.45 19.38
C ASN A 186 4.56 -7.74 18.45
N LEU A 187 4.77 -7.69 17.13
CA LEU A 187 3.73 -7.96 16.13
C LEU A 187 3.78 -9.37 15.58
N LYS A 188 4.85 -10.15 15.85
CA LYS A 188 4.98 -11.52 15.34
C LYS A 188 3.83 -12.43 15.76
N THR A 189 3.34 -12.29 16.99
CA THR A 189 2.21 -13.08 17.50
C THR A 189 0.87 -12.64 16.91
N SER A 190 0.73 -11.36 16.58
CA SER A 190 -0.49 -10.79 16.01
C SER A 190 -0.58 -10.94 14.49
N LEU A 191 0.56 -11.11 13.82
CA LEU A 191 0.69 -11.22 12.36
C LEU A 191 1.41 -12.51 11.92
N PRO A 192 1.00 -13.70 12.41
CA PRO A 192 1.72 -14.95 12.17
C PRO A 192 1.82 -15.33 10.68
N ASP A 193 0.82 -15.04 9.86
CA ASP A 193 0.83 -15.35 8.43
C ASP A 193 1.61 -14.32 7.61
N LEU A 194 1.72 -13.09 8.11
CA LEU A 194 2.64 -12.10 7.57
C LEU A 194 4.10 -12.48 7.87
N VAL A 195 4.38 -13.01 9.06
CA VAL A 195 5.70 -13.58 9.41
C VAL A 195 6.04 -14.73 8.47
N LYS A 196 5.13 -15.69 8.27
CA LYS A 196 5.34 -16.79 7.31
C LYS A 196 5.65 -16.28 5.91
N ALA A 197 4.90 -15.29 5.43
CA ALA A 197 5.18 -14.68 4.13
C ALA A 197 6.58 -14.05 4.09
N ALA A 198 6.98 -13.27 5.12
CA ALA A 198 8.30 -12.67 5.23
C ALA A 198 9.45 -13.70 5.24
N GLU A 199 9.19 -14.89 5.78
CA GLU A 199 10.10 -16.04 5.80
C GLU A 199 10.08 -16.87 4.50
N ASN A 200 9.42 -16.39 3.45
CA ASN A 200 9.23 -17.07 2.17
C ASN A 200 8.52 -18.44 2.27
N ILE A 201 7.67 -18.63 3.27
CA ILE A 201 6.80 -19.81 3.34
C ILE A 201 5.71 -19.65 2.29
N THR A 202 5.54 -20.67 1.43
CA THR A 202 4.59 -20.65 0.32
C THR A 202 3.60 -21.79 0.43
N VAL A 203 2.48 -21.65 -0.29
CA VAL A 203 1.53 -22.76 -0.47
C VAL A 203 2.16 -23.79 -1.41
N ASN A 204 2.34 -25.01 -0.92
CA ASN A 204 2.97 -26.13 -1.64
C ASN A 204 2.01 -27.31 -1.85
N VAL A 205 0.72 -27.12 -1.53
CA VAL A 205 -0.33 -28.12 -1.70
C VAL A 205 -1.56 -27.48 -2.33
N PRO A 206 -2.33 -28.23 -3.15
CA PRO A 206 -3.58 -27.71 -3.71
C PRO A 206 -4.63 -27.47 -2.60
N PRO A 207 -5.57 -26.52 -2.82
CA PRO A 207 -5.74 -25.69 -4.02
C PRO A 207 -4.68 -24.59 -4.15
N TRP A 208 -4.26 -24.28 -5.39
CA TRP A 208 -3.20 -23.29 -5.71
C TRP A 208 -3.71 -21.85 -5.83
N TYR A 209 -4.91 -21.60 -5.29
CA TYR A 209 -5.56 -20.30 -5.28
C TYR A 209 -6.24 -20.13 -3.92
N ASN A 210 -6.49 -18.87 -3.58
CA ASN A 210 -7.26 -18.51 -2.41
C ASN A 210 -8.21 -17.39 -2.79
N VAL A 211 -9.36 -17.31 -2.13
CA VAL A 211 -10.30 -16.20 -2.32
C VAL A 211 -10.75 -15.79 -0.95
N ILE A 212 -10.45 -14.56 -0.57
CA ILE A 212 -10.87 -14.01 0.72
C ILE A 212 -11.47 -12.64 0.53
N ASN A 213 -12.39 -12.32 1.43
CA ASN A 213 -12.84 -10.96 1.64
C ASN A 213 -11.92 -10.30 2.67
N LEU A 214 -11.26 -9.24 2.23
CA LEU A 214 -10.53 -8.31 3.06
C LEU A 214 -11.43 -7.12 3.35
N LEU A 215 -11.33 -6.63 4.57
CA LEU A 215 -12.05 -5.43 5.01
C LEU A 215 -11.01 -4.35 5.29
N SER A 216 -11.31 -3.15 4.82
CA SER A 216 -10.61 -1.96 5.26
C SER A 216 -11.07 -1.56 6.68
N LEU A 217 -10.47 -0.52 7.26
CA LEU A 217 -10.88 0.00 8.57
C LEU A 217 -12.29 0.63 8.56
N GLY A 218 -12.70 1.16 7.41
CA GLY A 218 -14.04 1.67 7.12
C GLY A 218 -15.00 0.59 6.60
N GLU A 219 -14.65 -0.69 6.73
CA GLU A 219 -15.48 -1.84 6.33
C GLU A 219 -15.77 -1.93 4.82
N PHE A 220 -14.97 -1.28 3.99
CA PHE A 220 -15.00 -1.49 2.54
C PHE A 220 -14.50 -2.90 2.22
N SER A 221 -15.32 -3.68 1.50
CA SER A 221 -15.01 -5.07 1.18
C SER A 221 -14.28 -5.22 -0.14
N LEU A 222 -13.10 -5.82 -0.08
CA LEU A 222 -12.30 -6.20 -1.24
C LEU A 222 -12.21 -7.72 -1.33
N CYS A 223 -12.43 -8.28 -2.53
CA CYS A 223 -12.10 -9.66 -2.81
C CYS A 223 -10.71 -9.74 -3.47
N HIS A 224 -9.79 -10.49 -2.87
CA HIS A 224 -8.47 -10.75 -3.44
C HIS A 224 -8.34 -12.23 -3.84
N LEU A 225 -7.81 -12.47 -5.04
CA LEU A 225 -7.66 -13.79 -5.64
C LEU A 225 -6.22 -13.99 -6.16
N PRO A 226 -5.32 -14.51 -5.32
CA PRO A 226 -3.98 -14.93 -5.71
C PRO A 226 -4.04 -16.31 -6.36
N SER A 227 -3.14 -16.56 -7.31
CA SER A 227 -2.95 -17.88 -7.89
C SER A 227 -1.50 -18.09 -8.30
N GLN A 228 -1.00 -19.31 -8.06
CA GLN A 228 0.35 -19.72 -8.51
C GLN A 228 0.37 -20.26 -9.95
N ARG A 229 -0.80 -20.52 -10.56
CA ARG A 229 -0.92 -21.10 -11.92
C ARG A 229 -1.77 -20.26 -12.88
N VAL A 230 -2.47 -19.24 -12.37
CA VAL A 230 -3.36 -18.35 -13.12
C VAL A 230 -3.04 -16.91 -12.72
N SER A 231 -3.35 -15.93 -13.57
CA SER A 231 -3.16 -14.51 -13.23
C SER A 231 -3.93 -14.12 -11.96
N VAL A 232 -3.24 -13.40 -11.05
CA VAL A 232 -3.83 -12.78 -9.86
C VAL A 232 -4.94 -11.81 -10.29
N LYS A 233 -6.12 -11.89 -9.66
CA LYS A 233 -7.22 -10.94 -9.86
C LYS A 233 -7.57 -10.28 -8.52
N THR A 234 -7.77 -8.97 -8.55
CA THR A 234 -8.36 -8.24 -7.43
C THR A 234 -9.72 -7.73 -7.90
N CYS A 235 -10.77 -8.05 -7.15
CA CYS A 235 -12.14 -7.66 -7.47
C CYS A 235 -12.63 -6.67 -6.40
N MET A 236 -12.89 -5.42 -6.81
CA MET A 236 -13.64 -4.46 -6.01
C MET A 236 -15.13 -4.64 -6.32
N LYS A 237 -15.96 -4.82 -5.29
CA LYS A 237 -17.39 -4.55 -5.39
C LYS A 237 -17.57 -3.10 -4.98
N VAL A 238 -17.81 -2.25 -5.96
CA VAL A 238 -18.29 -0.86 -5.76
C VAL A 238 -19.80 -0.90 -5.65
#